data_AF-A0AAV1EZ42-F1
#
_entry.id   AF-A0AAV1EZ42-F1
#
_cell.length_a   1.000
_cell.length_b   1.000
_cell.length_c   1.000
_cell.angle_alpha   90.00
_cell.angle_beta   90.00
_cell.angle_gamma   90.00
#
_symmetry.space_group_name_H-M   'P 1'
#
loop_
_entity.id
_entity.type
_entity.pdbx_description
1 polymer ?
#
loop_
_entity_poly.entity_id
_entity_poly.type
_entity_poly.pdbx_seq_one_letter_code
_entity_poly.pdbx_strand_id
1 'polypeptide(L)'
;MFNFIKTETELRLQPEQPDLRGNTAADPRAEMVKGALLEILDEMDDKNFDRFKFYLRDDRLSDEYVIAKSKLKKASRCETVDLMVEVFTLEHVAGVASDILQMIKRNDLAMKLEEKGQSV
;
A
#
# COMPACT_ATOMS: atom_id res chain seq x y z
N MET A 1 9.10 -55.33 7.51
CA MET A 1 8.87 -54.62 6.24
C MET A 1 9.38 -53.21 6.39
N PHE A 2 10.13 -52.74 5.39
CA PHE A 2 10.96 -51.56 5.41
C PHE A 2 10.19 -50.25 5.17
N ASN A 3 10.56 -49.24 5.97
CA ASN A 3 10.77 -47.81 5.68
C ASN A 3 9.70 -47.00 4.92
N PHE A 4 9.19 -45.95 5.58
CA PHE A 4 9.63 -44.58 5.26
C PHE A 4 9.35 -43.66 6.46
N ILE A 5 10.38 -43.43 7.28
CA ILE A 5 10.39 -42.28 8.18
C ILE A 5 10.52 -41.08 7.24
N LYS A 6 9.46 -40.29 7.09
CA LYS A 6 9.59 -39.02 6.37
C LYS A 6 10.67 -38.20 7.09
N THR A 7 11.71 -37.86 6.35
CA THR A 7 12.82 -37.03 6.82
C THR A 7 12.35 -35.62 7.15
N GLU A 8 12.93 -35.04 8.20
CA GLU A 8 12.62 -33.77 8.86
C GLU A 8 12.81 -32.50 8.00
N THR A 9 12.93 -32.65 6.67
CA THR A 9 13.08 -31.54 5.72
C THR A 9 11.79 -31.24 4.95
N GLU A 10 10.78 -32.11 4.98
CA GLU A 10 9.50 -31.92 4.26
C GLU A 10 8.40 -31.21 5.10
N LEU A 11 8.70 -30.73 6.31
CA LEU A 11 7.69 -30.07 7.17
C LEU A 11 7.68 -28.53 7.12
N ARG A 12 8.39 -27.89 6.18
CA ARG A 12 8.46 -26.41 6.05
C ARG A 12 7.65 -25.77 4.92
N LEU A 13 6.78 -26.55 4.26
CA LEU A 13 5.87 -26.02 3.23
C LEU A 13 4.40 -26.22 3.63
N GLN A 14 4.07 -25.90 4.88
CA GLN A 14 2.69 -25.56 5.26
C GLN A 14 2.62 -24.03 5.45
N PRO A 15 1.58 -23.35 4.94
CA PRO A 15 1.39 -21.93 5.20
C PRO A 15 1.27 -21.73 6.71
N GLU A 16 2.17 -20.91 7.26
CA GLU A 16 2.23 -20.60 8.69
C GLU A 16 0.85 -20.12 9.19
N GLN A 17 0.31 -20.80 10.20
CA GLN A 17 -0.84 -20.28 10.94
C GLN A 17 -0.35 -19.17 11.87
N PRO A 18 -0.94 -17.96 11.84
CA PRO A 18 -0.43 -16.84 12.61
C PRO A 18 -0.54 -17.09 14.11
N ASP A 19 0.57 -16.85 14.81
CA ASP A 19 0.75 -17.02 16.24
C ASP A 19 0.26 -15.79 17.02
N LEU A 20 -0.55 -16.02 18.06
CA LEU A 20 -1.16 -14.99 18.91
C LEU A 20 -0.16 -14.40 19.94
N ARG A 21 1.05 -13.99 19.52
CA ARG A 21 2.06 -13.45 20.45
C ARG A 21 2.86 -12.24 19.95
N GLY A 22 2.16 -11.13 19.70
CA GLY A 22 2.63 -9.80 20.14
C GLY A 22 3.95 -9.24 19.56
N ASN A 23 4.31 -9.59 18.33
CA ASN A 23 5.39 -8.95 17.56
C ASN A 23 4.93 -8.77 16.10
N THR A 24 4.01 -7.82 15.91
CA THR A 24 3.51 -7.24 14.65
C THR A 24 3.69 -8.13 13.41
N ALA A 25 2.85 -9.18 13.28
CA ALA A 25 2.49 -9.66 11.96
C ALA A 25 1.81 -8.47 11.25
N ALA A 26 2.49 -7.87 10.27
CA ALA A 26 1.90 -6.83 9.45
C ALA A 26 0.58 -7.35 8.91
N ASP A 27 -0.51 -6.57 9.07
CA ASP A 27 -1.82 -6.93 8.53
C ASP A 27 -1.62 -7.27 7.03
N PRO A 28 -1.88 -8.51 6.60
CA PRO A 28 -1.66 -8.91 5.22
C PRO A 28 -2.41 -8.02 4.22
N ARG A 29 -3.54 -7.44 4.65
CA ARG A 29 -4.30 -6.48 3.85
C ARG A 29 -3.55 -5.16 3.70
N ALA A 30 -2.90 -4.67 4.76
CA ALA A 30 -2.10 -3.46 4.72
C ALA A 30 -0.91 -3.60 3.76
N GLU A 31 -0.18 -4.71 3.82
CA GLU A 31 0.97 -4.94 2.92
C GLU A 31 0.54 -5.06 1.46
N MET A 32 -0.61 -5.65 1.18
CA MET A 32 -1.15 -5.71 -0.18
C MET A 32 -1.53 -4.31 -0.71
N VAL A 33 -2.19 -3.49 0.12
CA VAL A 33 -2.52 -2.11 -0.25
C VAL A 33 -1.25 -1.27 -0.47
N LYS A 34 -0.25 -1.41 0.41
CA LYS A 34 1.05 -0.76 0.24
C LYS A 34 1.72 -1.15 -1.07
N GLY A 35 1.75 -2.45 -1.38
CA GLY A 35 2.33 -2.97 -2.61
C GLY A 35 1.64 -2.41 -3.86
N ALA A 36 0.31 -2.41 -3.88
CA ALA A 36 -0.47 -1.86 -4.99
C ALA A 36 -0.21 -0.36 -5.17
N LEU A 37 -0.20 0.42 -4.09
CA LEU A 37 0.12 1.84 -4.15
C LEU A 37 1.54 2.08 -4.65
N LEU A 38 2.53 1.33 -4.14
CA LEU A 38 3.93 1.51 -4.54
C LEU A 38 4.14 1.25 -6.02
N GLU A 39 3.56 0.18 -6.58
CA GLU A 39 3.62 -0.12 -8.02
C GLU A 39 3.07 1.03 -8.85
N ILE A 40 1.95 1.62 -8.43
CA ILE A 40 1.34 2.78 -9.09
C ILE A 40 2.23 4.01 -9.00
N LEU A 41 2.83 4.28 -7.83
CA LEU A 41 3.73 5.42 -7.66
C LEU A 41 5.02 5.26 -8.48
N ASP A 42 5.53 4.05 -8.65
CA ASP A 42 6.74 3.75 -9.43
C ASP A 42 6.53 3.94 -10.95
N GLU A 43 5.30 3.76 -11.45
CA GLU A 43 4.93 4.03 -12.85
C GLU A 43 4.70 5.51 -13.17
N MET A 44 4.70 6.38 -12.15
CA MET A 44 4.62 7.82 -12.35
C MET A 44 6.00 8.44 -12.52
N ASP A 45 6.14 9.34 -13.50
CA ASP A 45 7.28 10.25 -13.58
C ASP A 45 7.33 11.18 -12.36
N ASP A 46 8.51 11.77 -12.11
CA ASP A 46 8.73 12.60 -10.93
C ASP A 46 7.86 13.86 -10.90
N LYS A 47 7.48 14.40 -12.06
CA LYS A 47 6.60 15.58 -12.15
C LYS A 47 5.17 15.25 -11.70
N ASN A 48 4.67 14.10 -12.12
CA ASN A 48 3.36 13.60 -11.69
C ASN A 48 3.39 13.17 -10.23
N PHE A 49 4.48 12.58 -9.76
CA PHE A 49 4.66 12.25 -8.36
C PHE A 49 4.72 13.50 -7.45
N ASP A 50 5.39 14.57 -7.87
CA ASP A 50 5.38 15.83 -7.13
C ASP A 50 3.99 16.47 -7.05
N ARG A 51 3.19 16.35 -8.11
CA ARG A 51 1.78 16.76 -8.10
C ARG A 51 0.95 15.88 -7.17
N PHE A 52 1.17 14.56 -7.19
CA PHE A 52 0.50 13.63 -6.30
C PHE A 52 0.72 14.02 -4.82
N LYS A 53 1.97 14.25 -4.43
CA LYS A 53 2.33 14.76 -3.09
C LYS A 53 1.75 16.15 -2.80
N PHE A 54 1.59 17.00 -3.82
CA PHE A 54 0.95 18.30 -3.64
C PHE A 54 -0.52 18.14 -3.25
N TYR A 55 -1.24 17.18 -3.83
CA TYR A 55 -2.66 16.93 -3.51
C TYR A 55 -2.85 16.12 -2.23
N LEU A 56 -1.91 15.27 -1.83
CA LEU A 56 -1.98 14.55 -0.54
C LEU A 56 -2.06 15.45 0.71
N ARG A 57 -1.76 16.75 0.57
CA ARG A 57 -1.89 17.74 1.66
C ARG A 57 -3.19 18.55 1.57
N ASP A 58 -4.01 18.30 0.55
CA ASP A 58 -5.27 18.99 0.31
C ASP A 58 -6.32 18.43 1.27
N ASP A 59 -6.76 19.26 2.20
CA ASP A 59 -7.74 18.92 3.23
C ASP A 59 -9.12 18.58 2.65
N ARG A 60 -9.38 18.96 1.39
CA ARG A 60 -10.63 18.63 0.69
C ARG A 60 -10.74 17.15 0.29
N LEU A 61 -9.64 16.40 0.34
CA LEU A 61 -9.64 14.96 0.06
C LEU A 61 -10.01 14.12 1.29
N SER A 62 -9.88 14.71 2.49
CA SER A 62 -10.26 14.06 3.73
C SER A 62 -10.40 15.12 4.83
N ASP A 63 -11.62 15.32 5.31
CA ASP A 63 -11.94 16.30 6.36
C ASP A 63 -11.20 16.03 7.69
N GLU A 64 -10.66 14.82 7.88
CA GLU A 64 -10.03 14.37 9.14
C GLU A 64 -8.52 14.11 9.04
N TYR A 65 -7.94 13.93 7.84
CA TYR A 65 -6.60 13.36 7.69
C TYR A 65 -5.74 14.13 6.69
N VAL A 66 -4.82 14.96 7.19
CA VAL A 66 -3.87 15.75 6.38
C VAL A 66 -2.43 15.33 6.67
N ILE A 67 -1.69 14.96 5.61
CA ILE A 67 -0.25 14.70 5.73
C ILE A 67 0.53 16.02 5.74
N ALA A 68 1.37 16.22 6.74
CA ALA A 68 2.16 17.44 6.87
C ALA A 68 3.10 17.66 5.66
N LYS A 69 3.07 18.87 5.10
CA LYS A 69 3.89 19.28 3.93
C LYS A 69 5.39 19.02 4.11
N SER A 70 5.90 19.15 5.33
CA SER A 70 7.31 18.90 5.65
C SER A 70 7.70 17.44 5.43
N LYS A 71 6.81 16.50 5.74
CA LYS A 71 7.00 15.06 5.53
C LYS A 71 7.03 14.73 4.03
N LEU A 72 6.10 15.30 3.25
CA LEU A 72 5.98 14.99 1.82
C LEU A 72 7.07 15.62 0.94
N LYS A 73 7.65 16.76 1.31
CA LYS A 73 8.57 17.51 0.41
C LYS A 73 9.76 16.68 -0.08
N LYS A 74 10.31 15.81 0.78
CA LYS A 74 11.47 14.95 0.46
C LYS A 74 11.14 13.45 0.48
N ALA A 75 9.88 13.09 0.71
CA ALA A 75 9.48 11.70 0.76
C ALA A 75 9.74 11.02 -0.60
N SER A 76 10.40 9.88 -0.53
CA SER A 76 10.44 8.87 -1.58
C SER A 76 9.05 8.27 -1.81
N ARG A 77 8.92 7.45 -2.86
CA ARG A 77 7.67 6.73 -3.18
C ARG A 77 7.28 5.80 -2.03
N CYS A 78 8.22 4.99 -1.51
CA CYS A 78 7.99 4.13 -0.35
C CYS A 78 7.57 4.92 0.90
N GLU A 79 8.31 5.98 1.26
CA GLU A 79 7.96 6.82 2.42
C GLU A 79 6.57 7.46 2.24
N THR A 80 6.19 7.82 1.01
CA THR A 80 4.85 8.37 0.74
C THR A 80 3.77 7.32 0.95
N VAL A 81 3.98 6.07 0.52
CA VAL A 81 3.04 4.97 0.76
C VAL A 81 2.89 4.69 2.26
N ASP A 82 4.01 4.64 3.00
CA ASP A 82 3.97 4.44 4.45
C ASP A 82 3.19 5.54 5.16
N LEU A 83 3.42 6.81 4.77
CA LEU A 83 2.67 7.95 5.31
C LEU A 83 1.18 7.88 4.97
N MET A 84 0.82 7.40 3.78
CA MET A 84 -0.58 7.26 3.38
C MET A 84 -1.31 6.22 4.21
N VAL A 85 -0.73 5.05 4.46
CA VAL A 85 -1.38 4.02 5.28
C VAL A 85 -1.30 4.31 6.79
N GLU A 86 -0.37 5.17 7.22
CA GLU A 86 -0.28 5.66 8.60
C GLU A 86 -1.42 6.66 8.89
N VAL A 87 -1.72 7.52 7.93
CA VAL A 87 -2.66 8.65 8.10
C VAL A 87 -4.08 8.27 7.69
N PHE A 88 -4.24 7.53 6.59
CA PHE A 88 -5.55 7.09 6.11
C PHE A 88 -5.79 5.64 6.52
N THR A 89 -7.03 5.33 6.91
CA THR A 89 -7.43 3.93 7.13
C THR A 89 -7.29 3.12 5.84
N LEU A 90 -7.05 1.82 5.94
CA LEU A 90 -6.91 0.92 4.79
C LEU A 90 -8.11 0.95 3.82
N GLU A 91 -9.31 1.25 4.32
CA GLU A 91 -10.53 1.33 3.51
C GLU A 91 -10.59 2.60 2.64
N HIS A 92 -9.97 3.69 3.10
CA HIS A 92 -10.01 4.98 2.44
C HIS A 92 -8.77 5.28 1.59
N VAL A 93 -7.62 4.71 1.94
CA VAL A 93 -6.34 5.06 1.32
C VAL A 93 -6.30 4.81 -0.19
N ALA A 94 -6.94 3.75 -0.68
CA ALA A 94 -7.05 3.46 -2.11
C ALA A 94 -7.97 4.46 -2.84
N GLY A 95 -9.07 4.88 -2.20
CA GLY A 95 -9.97 5.90 -2.73
C GLY A 95 -9.28 7.25 -2.86
N VAL A 96 -8.60 7.70 -1.79
CA VAL A 96 -7.81 8.94 -1.80
C VAL A 96 -6.75 8.91 -2.91
N ALA A 97 -6.04 7.79 -3.07
CA ALA A 97 -5.07 7.63 -4.14
C ALA A 97 -5.72 7.72 -5.54
N SER A 98 -6.85 7.04 -5.76
CA SER A 98 -7.59 7.10 -7.03
C SER A 98 -8.03 8.52 -7.37
N ASP A 99 -8.60 9.25 -6.40
CA ASP A 99 -9.05 10.64 -6.60
C ASP A 99 -7.90 11.56 -7.00
N ILE A 100 -6.75 11.44 -6.34
CA ILE A 100 -5.56 12.24 -6.67
C ILE A 100 -5.05 11.89 -8.07
N LEU A 101 -5.01 10.62 -8.44
CA LEU A 101 -4.59 10.16 -9.78
C LEU A 101 -5.49 10.77 -10.87
N GLN A 102 -6.80 10.86 -10.62
CA GLN A 102 -7.74 11.52 -11.52
C GLN A 102 -7.48 13.04 -11.59
N MET A 103 -7.21 13.71 -10.46
CA MET A 103 -6.88 15.14 -10.43
C MET A 103 -5.62 15.49 -11.24
N ILE A 104 -4.60 14.61 -11.23
CA ILE A 104 -3.37 14.79 -12.01
C ILE A 104 -3.48 14.25 -13.45
N LYS A 105 -4.66 13.77 -13.86
CA LYS A 105 -4.97 13.20 -15.18
C LYS A 105 -4.22 11.90 -15.51
N ARG A 106 -3.88 11.10 -14.50
CA ARG A 106 -3.37 9.73 -14.63
C ARG A 106 -4.50 8.70 -14.42
N ASN A 107 -5.56 8.84 -15.22
CA ASN A 107 -6.74 7.95 -15.15
C ASN A 107 -6.39 6.50 -15.50
N ASP A 108 -5.33 6.31 -16.30
CA ASP A 108 -4.74 5.00 -16.59
C ASP A 108 -4.29 4.28 -15.30
N LEU A 109 -3.62 5.00 -14.41
CA LEU A 109 -3.15 4.47 -13.14
C LEU A 109 -4.28 4.34 -12.10
N ALA A 110 -5.26 5.24 -12.13
CA ALA A 110 -6.44 5.13 -11.27
C ALA A 110 -7.20 3.82 -11.54
N MET A 111 -7.43 3.50 -12.82
CA MET A 111 -8.08 2.26 -13.23
C MET A 111 -7.27 1.03 -12.82
N LYS A 112 -5.94 1.07 -13.02
CA LYS A 112 -5.04 -0.02 -12.60
C LYS A 112 -5.05 -0.23 -11.08
N LEU A 113 -5.17 0.85 -10.29
CA LEU A 113 -5.28 0.77 -8.84
C LEU A 113 -6.61 0.12 -8.41
N GLU A 114 -7.72 0.47 -9.06
CA GLU A 114 -9.04 -0.12 -8.80
C GLU A 114 -9.07 -1.62 -9.11
N GLU A 115 -8.49 -2.04 -10.24
CA GLU A 115 -8.37 -3.45 -10.60
C GLU A 115 -7.60 -4.26 -9.55
N LYS A 116 -6.55 -3.66 -8.97
CA LYS A 116 -5.75 -4.29 -7.90
C LYS A 116 -6.46 -4.24 -6.54
N GLY A 117 -7.26 -3.21 -6.28
CA GLY A 117 -8.03 -3.05 -5.04
C GLY A 117 -9.28 -3.94 -4.95
N GLN A 118 -9.82 -4.42 -6.07
CA GLN A 118 -11.03 -5.26 -6.16
C GLN A 118 -10.76 -6.76 -5.96
N SER A 119 -9.51 -7.21 -5.88
CA SER A 119 -9.16 -8.60 -5.57
C SER A 119 -9.13 -8.91 -4.06
N VAL A 120 -9.82 -8.09 -3.25
CA VAL A 120 -9.94 -8.18 -1.78
C VAL A 120 -11.25 -8.84 -1.40
#